data_AF-A0A0L8VFN2-F1
#
_entry.id   AF-A0A0L8VFN2-F1
#
_cell.length_a   1.000
_cell.length_b   1.000
_cell.length_c   1.000
_cell.angle_alpha   90.00
_cell.angle_beta   90.00
_cell.angle_gamma   90.00
#
_symmetry.space_group_name_H-M   'P 1'
#
loop_
_entity.id
_entity.type
_entity.pdbx_description
1 polymer ?
#
loop_
_entity_poly.entity_id
_entity_poly.type
_entity_poly.pdbx_seq_one_letter_code
_entity_poly.pdbx_strand_id
1 'polypeptide(L)'
;MLTLKKFFQNTFLFFNLLAIAGLLMSYLSAKISPAVWWVPAFFGLAFPYFLLVNLLFMVLWVFSKTRFAILSFLAIAMGYGHLNHYIQLSGRETTEEGLVISSYNVKNFYGEVDTKEDNVANEILKYLQSKEADLICLQEVTTSGQRRFTQQKSKLSHDSGLKFVHASKTGGPVSYSRYPIIAKDEVHFENSANMILISDLLIDQDTIRLFNCHLESYRFTDAEIRSLDSLSFDKQEESLRKVRYTGSKLKQAFIKRTEQAEALHQLVQDSPYAVIVCGDFNDTPVSYTYSKAAQGLEDAFVNSGSGIGNTYVGKLPSFRIDYILHSPVFESYNFKVDRVVFSDHYPISCTLKKKIQ
;
A
#
# COMPACT_ATOMS: atom_id res chain seq x y z
N MET A 1 -29.52 34.00 -26.21
CA MET A 1 -28.90 32.69 -26.56
C MET A 1 -27.37 32.71 -26.47
N LEU A 2 -26.67 33.71 -27.03
CA LEU A 2 -25.19 33.86 -26.93
C LEU A 2 -24.68 34.06 -25.48
N THR A 3 -25.38 34.84 -24.66
CA THR A 3 -25.07 35.07 -23.25
C THR A 3 -25.18 33.79 -22.42
N LEU A 4 -26.22 33.00 -22.66
CA LEU A 4 -26.44 31.72 -21.97
C LEU A 4 -25.35 30.69 -22.33
N LYS A 5 -24.98 30.57 -23.61
CA LYS A 5 -23.88 29.69 -24.05
C LYS A 5 -22.54 30.09 -23.42
N LYS A 6 -22.24 31.39 -23.35
CA LYS A 6 -21.02 31.90 -22.71
C LYS A 6 -21.01 31.67 -21.20
N PHE A 7 -22.16 31.82 -20.55
CA PHE A 7 -22.32 31.50 -19.13
C PHE A 7 -22.02 30.02 -18.86
N PHE A 8 -22.66 29.09 -19.58
CA PHE A 8 -22.39 27.66 -19.43
C PHE A 8 -20.92 27.29 -19.69
N GLN A 9 -20.28 27.89 -20.70
CA GLN A 9 -18.86 27.66 -20.98
C GLN A 9 -17.96 28.15 -19.83
N ASN A 10 -18.25 29.31 -19.26
CA ASN A 10 -17.47 29.86 -18.14
C ASN A 10 -17.65 29.01 -16.88
N THR A 11 -18.89 28.57 -16.59
CA THR A 11 -19.18 27.67 -15.47
C THR A 11 -18.47 26.32 -15.65
N PHE A 12 -18.52 25.75 -16.85
CA PHE A 12 -17.83 24.49 -17.15
C PHE A 12 -16.30 24.63 -17.06
N LEU A 13 -15.74 25.76 -17.53
CA LEU A 13 -14.33 26.07 -17.35
C LEU A 13 -13.94 26.24 -15.88
N PHE A 14 -14.79 26.90 -15.08
CA PHE A 14 -14.57 27.03 -13.63
C PHE A 14 -14.45 25.66 -12.94
N PHE A 15 -15.36 24.72 -13.22
CA PHE A 15 -15.26 23.36 -12.66
C PHE A 15 -14.04 22.59 -13.20
N ASN A 16 -13.65 22.79 -14.46
CA ASN A 16 -12.41 22.22 -14.98
C ASN A 16 -11.19 22.75 -14.19
N LEU A 17 -11.13 24.07 -13.96
CA LEU A 17 -10.04 24.67 -13.19
C LEU A 17 -10.00 24.17 -11.74
N LEU A 18 -11.15 23.92 -11.11
CA LEU A 18 -11.21 23.27 -9.80
C LEU A 18 -10.69 21.83 -9.84
N ALA A 19 -11.05 21.06 -10.86
CA ALA A 19 -10.56 19.69 -11.04
C ALA A 19 -9.04 19.68 -11.27
N ILE A 20 -8.51 20.63 -12.05
CA ILE A 20 -7.06 20.82 -12.25
C ILE A 20 -6.39 21.17 -10.93
N ALA A 21 -6.93 22.13 -10.17
CA ALA A 21 -6.39 22.51 -8.87
C ALA A 21 -6.35 21.31 -7.91
N GLY A 22 -7.41 20.50 -7.86
CA GLY A 22 -7.44 19.27 -7.06
C GLY A 22 -6.40 18.23 -7.51
N LEU A 23 -6.21 18.07 -8.82
CA LEU A 23 -5.17 17.19 -9.37
C LEU A 23 -3.76 17.69 -8.99
N LEU A 24 -3.48 18.98 -9.13
CA LEU A 24 -2.18 19.54 -8.73
C LEU A 24 -1.94 19.42 -7.22
N MET A 25 -2.98 19.61 -6.40
CA MET A 25 -2.93 19.38 -4.95
C MET A 25 -2.60 17.91 -4.61
N SER A 26 -3.08 16.96 -5.42
CA SER A 26 -2.73 15.54 -5.24
C SER A 26 -1.23 15.30 -5.47
N TYR A 27 -0.59 15.97 -6.43
CA TYR A 27 0.85 15.85 -6.65
C TYR A 27 1.68 16.40 -5.49
N LEU A 28 1.17 17.43 -4.81
CA LEU A 28 1.79 17.95 -3.59
C LEU A 28 1.71 16.95 -2.42
N SER A 29 0.74 16.04 -2.40
CA SER A 29 0.61 14.97 -1.39
C SER A 29 1.88 14.13 -1.26
N ALA A 30 2.53 13.84 -2.39
CA ALA A 30 3.76 13.03 -2.39
C ALA A 30 4.98 13.79 -1.84
N LYS A 31 4.94 15.13 -1.81
CA LYS A 31 6.10 15.97 -1.49
C LYS A 31 6.00 16.65 -0.13
N ILE A 32 4.80 16.95 0.33
CA ILE A 32 4.56 17.72 1.53
C ILE A 32 4.18 16.78 2.66
N SER A 33 5.00 16.77 3.71
CA SER A 33 4.74 16.02 4.93
C SER A 33 3.37 16.40 5.53
N PRO A 34 2.46 15.43 5.74
CA PRO A 34 1.20 15.67 6.43
C PRO A 34 1.34 16.23 7.84
N ALA A 35 2.47 16.00 8.51
CA ALA A 35 2.78 16.59 9.82
C ALA A 35 2.96 18.12 9.74
N VAL A 36 3.41 18.64 8.60
CA VAL A 36 3.53 20.09 8.34
C VAL A 36 2.23 20.65 7.77
N TRP A 37 1.71 20.02 6.72
CA TRP A 37 0.46 20.42 6.07
C TRP A 37 -0.28 19.19 5.54
N TRP A 38 -1.34 18.80 6.24
CA TRP A 38 -2.10 17.57 5.99
C TRP A 38 -3.11 17.65 4.84
N VAL A 39 -3.49 18.85 4.39
CA VAL A 39 -4.56 19.01 3.39
C VAL A 39 -4.25 18.30 2.06
N PRO A 40 -3.03 18.39 1.48
CA PRO A 40 -2.69 17.66 0.26
C PRO A 40 -2.89 16.14 0.36
N ALA A 41 -2.73 15.53 1.55
CA ALA A 41 -2.90 14.09 1.74
C ALA A 41 -4.31 13.59 1.36
N PHE A 42 -5.35 14.41 1.61
CA PHE A 42 -6.72 14.10 1.18
C PHE A 42 -6.85 14.08 -0.35
N PHE A 43 -6.15 14.97 -1.04
CA PHE A 43 -6.14 15.02 -2.51
C PHE A 43 -5.33 13.87 -3.10
N GLY A 44 -4.22 13.48 -2.46
CA GLY A 44 -3.44 12.30 -2.82
C GLY A 44 -4.27 11.02 -2.74
N LEU A 45 -4.99 10.82 -1.64
CA LEU A 45 -5.93 9.70 -1.49
C LEU A 45 -7.01 9.70 -2.59
N ALA A 46 -7.48 10.89 -3.00
CA ALA A 46 -8.48 11.04 -4.05
C ALA A 46 -7.89 11.16 -5.48
N PHE A 47 -6.58 10.96 -5.66
CA PHE A 47 -5.90 11.17 -6.95
C PHE A 47 -6.58 10.47 -8.14
N PRO A 48 -6.94 9.18 -8.08
CA PRO A 48 -7.55 8.50 -9.23
C PRO A 48 -8.85 9.16 -9.70
N TYR A 49 -9.63 9.73 -8.77
CA TYR A 49 -10.86 10.44 -9.10
C TYR A 49 -10.58 11.79 -9.77
N PHE A 50 -9.61 12.56 -9.25
CA PHE A 50 -9.21 13.82 -9.88
C PHE A 50 -8.63 13.58 -11.27
N LEU A 51 -7.84 12.52 -11.47
CA LEU A 51 -7.35 12.12 -12.79
C LEU A 51 -8.51 11.81 -13.74
N LEU A 52 -9.47 10.99 -13.32
CA LEU A 52 -10.63 10.62 -14.13
C LEU A 52 -11.49 11.84 -14.52
N VAL A 53 -11.74 12.74 -13.58
CA VAL A 53 -12.50 13.98 -13.84
C VAL A 53 -11.76 14.87 -14.84
N ASN A 54 -10.42 14.98 -14.74
CA ASN A 54 -9.63 15.75 -15.71
C ASN A 54 -9.60 15.10 -17.10
N LEU A 55 -9.53 13.76 -17.19
CA LEU A 55 -9.66 13.03 -18.45
C LEU A 55 -11.03 13.29 -19.08
N LEU A 56 -12.10 13.27 -18.28
CA LEU A 56 -13.45 13.59 -18.75
C LEU A 56 -13.54 15.03 -19.27
N PHE A 57 -13.02 16.02 -18.54
CA PHE A 57 -12.97 17.40 -19.01
C PHE A 57 -12.18 17.53 -20.32
N MET A 58 -11.04 16.85 -20.44
CA MET A 58 -10.24 16.82 -21.67
C MET A 58 -11.08 16.34 -22.86
N VAL A 59 -11.76 15.19 -22.73
CA VAL A 59 -12.63 14.64 -23.78
C VAL A 59 -13.79 15.59 -24.11
N LEU A 60 -14.49 16.10 -23.10
CA LEU A 60 -15.62 17.02 -23.30
C LEU A 60 -15.19 18.33 -24.00
N TRP A 61 -14.00 18.85 -23.69
CA TRP A 61 -13.48 20.05 -24.33
C TRP A 61 -13.06 19.83 -25.78
N VAL A 62 -12.59 18.63 -26.15
CA VAL A 62 -12.27 18.29 -27.55
C VAL A 62 -13.48 18.50 -28.46
N PHE A 63 -14.69 18.11 -28.02
CA PHE A 63 -15.93 18.26 -28.79
C PHE A 63 -16.59 19.65 -28.70
N SER A 64 -16.07 20.57 -27.88
CA SER A 64 -16.67 21.89 -27.65
C SER A 64 -15.72 23.05 -27.97
N LYS A 65 -14.58 23.12 -27.27
CA LYS A 65 -13.54 24.16 -27.41
C LYS A 65 -12.17 23.55 -27.11
N THR A 66 -11.55 22.96 -28.13
CA THR A 66 -10.31 22.17 -28.03
C THR A 66 -9.18 22.89 -27.30
N ARG A 67 -9.07 24.23 -27.39
CA ARG A 67 -8.07 25.01 -26.65
C ARG A 67 -8.10 24.81 -25.13
N PHE A 68 -9.26 24.49 -24.54
CA PHE A 68 -9.39 24.26 -23.11
C PHE A 68 -9.05 22.83 -22.70
N ALA A 69 -9.06 21.87 -23.65
CA ALA A 69 -8.59 20.51 -23.39
C ALA A 69 -7.09 20.48 -23.06
N ILE A 70 -6.32 21.43 -23.60
CA ILE A 70 -4.88 21.59 -23.32
C ILE A 70 -4.63 21.81 -21.83
N LEU A 71 -5.53 22.47 -21.09
CA LEU A 71 -5.34 22.73 -19.66
C LEU A 71 -5.30 21.42 -18.85
N SER A 72 -6.30 20.55 -19.04
CA SER A 72 -6.37 19.25 -18.38
C SER A 72 -5.24 18.33 -18.88
N PHE A 73 -4.92 18.38 -20.18
CA PHE A 73 -3.79 17.62 -20.74
C PHE A 73 -2.46 17.99 -20.08
N LEU A 74 -2.14 19.29 -19.97
CA LEU A 74 -0.89 19.75 -19.34
C LEU A 74 -0.83 19.39 -17.86
N ALA A 75 -1.96 19.48 -17.14
CA ALA A 75 -2.03 19.07 -15.74
C ALA A 75 -1.75 17.57 -15.58
N ILE A 76 -2.36 16.71 -16.42
CA ILE A 76 -2.13 15.26 -16.41
C ILE A 76 -0.68 14.93 -16.80
N ALA A 77 -0.15 15.57 -17.85
CA ALA A 77 1.20 15.34 -18.33
C ALA A 77 2.26 15.65 -17.26
N MET A 78 2.04 16.70 -16.46
CA MET A 78 2.93 17.07 -15.34
C MET A 78 3.04 15.96 -14.28
N GLY A 79 1.96 15.20 -14.06
CA GLY A 79 1.93 14.11 -13.08
C GLY A 79 2.00 12.72 -13.69
N TYR A 80 2.46 12.57 -14.93
CA TYR A 80 2.52 11.27 -15.62
C TYR A 80 3.27 10.21 -14.79
N GLY A 81 4.34 10.59 -14.07
CA GLY A 81 5.07 9.70 -13.18
C GLY A 81 4.18 9.01 -12.14
N HIS A 82 3.17 9.70 -11.59
CA HIS A 82 2.25 9.13 -10.60
C HIS A 82 1.38 8.00 -11.18
N LEU A 83 1.07 8.04 -12.48
CA LEU A 83 0.24 7.01 -13.13
C LEU A 83 0.93 5.64 -13.17
N ASN A 84 2.25 5.64 -13.37
CA ASN A 84 3.07 4.42 -13.42
C ASN A 84 3.05 3.65 -12.09
N HIS A 85 2.67 4.28 -10.98
CA HIS A 85 2.55 3.56 -9.72
C HIS A 85 1.19 2.85 -9.53
N TYR A 86 0.21 3.08 -10.41
CA TYR A 86 -1.09 2.40 -10.37
C TYR A 86 -1.27 1.34 -11.44
N ILE A 87 -0.76 1.60 -12.65
CA ILE A 87 -0.99 0.75 -13.82
C ILE A 87 0.33 0.51 -14.55
N GLN A 88 0.56 -0.75 -14.90
CA GLN A 88 1.65 -1.18 -15.77
C GLN A 88 1.11 -1.80 -17.05
N LEU A 89 1.69 -1.45 -18.19
CA LEU A 89 1.25 -1.99 -19.49
C LEU A 89 1.79 -3.41 -19.72
N SER A 90 2.99 -3.70 -19.22
CA SER A 90 3.67 -4.98 -19.36
C SER A 90 4.64 -5.17 -18.19
N GLY A 91 4.68 -6.37 -17.62
CA GLY A 91 5.64 -6.74 -16.58
C GLY A 91 6.90 -7.40 -17.15
N ARG A 92 8.02 -7.23 -16.46
CA ARG A 92 9.24 -8.01 -16.70
C ARG A 92 9.07 -9.40 -16.13
N GLU A 93 9.25 -10.41 -16.97
CA GLU A 93 9.18 -11.82 -16.57
C GLU A 93 10.55 -12.48 -16.67
N THR A 94 10.77 -13.51 -15.86
CA THR A 94 11.97 -14.35 -15.94
C THR A 94 11.65 -15.78 -15.52
N THR A 95 12.30 -16.75 -16.14
CA THR A 95 12.28 -18.16 -15.74
C THR A 95 13.54 -18.55 -14.96
N GLU A 96 14.49 -17.64 -14.81
CA GLU A 96 15.73 -17.88 -14.06
C GLU A 96 15.45 -17.87 -12.55
N GLU A 97 16.24 -18.64 -11.82
CA GLU A 97 16.18 -18.68 -10.36
C GLU A 97 16.50 -17.30 -9.75
N GLY A 98 15.89 -17.02 -8.60
CA GLY A 98 16.06 -15.79 -7.85
C GLY A 98 15.30 -15.86 -6.53
N LEU A 99 15.50 -14.85 -5.70
CA LEU A 99 14.89 -14.74 -4.38
C LEU A 99 13.39 -14.43 -4.51
N VAL A 100 12.52 -15.39 -4.21
CA VAL A 100 11.07 -15.21 -4.27
C VAL A 100 10.56 -14.63 -2.96
N ILE A 101 9.86 -13.51 -3.05
CA ILE A 101 9.36 -12.76 -1.89
C ILE A 101 7.85 -12.66 -1.99
N SER A 102 7.15 -12.92 -0.89
CA SER A 102 5.72 -12.70 -0.76
C SER A 102 5.39 -11.82 0.43
N SER A 103 4.45 -10.89 0.26
CA SER A 103 3.88 -10.09 1.36
C SER A 103 2.37 -10.20 1.38
N TYR A 104 1.79 -10.35 2.57
CA TYR A 104 0.35 -10.54 2.72
C TYR A 104 -0.19 -10.09 4.08
N ASN A 105 -1.08 -9.08 4.07
CA ASN A 105 -1.93 -8.79 5.21
C ASN A 105 -3.05 -9.82 5.29
N VAL A 106 -3.02 -10.66 6.33
CA VAL A 106 -3.90 -11.83 6.49
C VAL A 106 -5.14 -11.54 7.36
N LYS A 107 -5.42 -10.26 7.65
CA LYS A 107 -6.62 -9.76 8.33
C LYS A 107 -7.01 -10.55 9.58
N ASN A 108 -6.27 -10.32 10.66
CA ASN A 108 -6.45 -10.99 11.95
C ASN A 108 -6.37 -12.51 11.85
N PHE A 109 -5.28 -13.03 11.29
CA PHE A 109 -5.08 -14.47 11.19
C PHE A 109 -4.88 -15.09 12.57
N TYR A 110 -5.78 -15.99 12.98
CA TYR A 110 -5.78 -16.65 14.30
C TYR A 110 -5.32 -18.12 14.21
N GLY A 111 -4.77 -18.63 15.32
CA GLY A 111 -4.62 -20.08 15.56
C GLY A 111 -5.96 -20.76 15.80
N GLU A 112 -6.07 -22.04 15.43
CA GLU A 112 -7.30 -22.85 15.36
C GLU A 112 -8.27 -22.58 16.54
N VAL A 113 -9.51 -22.26 16.18
CA VAL A 113 -10.69 -22.34 17.06
C VAL A 113 -11.79 -22.98 16.24
N ASP A 114 -12.11 -24.23 16.58
CA ASP A 114 -13.05 -25.16 15.93
C ASP A 114 -14.33 -24.47 15.36
N THR A 115 -14.19 -23.80 14.21
CA THR A 115 -15.18 -22.90 13.61
C THR A 115 -14.92 -22.72 12.11
N LYS A 116 -15.85 -22.07 11.39
CA LYS A 116 -15.67 -21.69 9.96
C LYS A 116 -14.38 -20.87 9.70
N GLU A 117 -13.83 -20.22 10.70
CA GLU A 117 -12.61 -19.40 10.61
C GLU A 117 -11.35 -20.27 10.41
N ASP A 118 -11.36 -21.53 10.86
CA ASP A 118 -10.26 -22.49 10.65
C ASP A 118 -10.06 -22.88 9.18
N ASN A 119 -11.14 -22.85 8.39
CA ASN A 119 -11.06 -23.14 6.96
C ASN A 119 -10.26 -22.06 6.23
N VAL A 120 -10.50 -20.76 6.53
CA VAL A 120 -9.77 -19.65 5.90
C VAL A 120 -8.29 -19.70 6.28
N ALA A 121 -8.00 -19.99 7.55
CA ALA A 121 -6.62 -20.09 8.02
C ALA A 121 -5.83 -21.19 7.29
N ASN A 122 -6.44 -22.38 7.12
CA ASN A 122 -5.85 -23.47 6.37
C ASN A 122 -5.68 -23.15 4.87
N GLU A 123 -6.63 -22.46 4.25
CA GLU A 123 -6.51 -22.05 2.84
C GLU A 123 -5.38 -21.04 2.63
N ILE A 124 -5.20 -20.08 3.54
CA ILE A 124 -4.05 -19.17 3.51
C ILE A 124 -2.75 -19.95 3.68
N LEU A 125 -2.66 -20.92 4.61
CA LEU A 125 -1.45 -21.73 4.75
C LEU A 125 -1.13 -22.54 3.49
N LYS A 126 -2.12 -23.20 2.90
CA LYS A 126 -1.95 -23.91 1.62
C LYS A 126 -1.51 -22.96 0.52
N TYR A 127 -2.11 -21.77 0.45
CA TYR A 127 -1.71 -20.74 -0.50
C TYR A 127 -0.25 -20.34 -0.29
N LEU A 128 0.16 -20.00 0.93
CA LEU A 128 1.54 -19.61 1.25
C LEU A 128 2.52 -20.74 0.91
N GLN A 129 2.17 -22.00 1.19
CA GLN A 129 2.97 -23.17 0.82
C GLN A 129 3.11 -23.30 -0.71
N SER A 130 2.02 -23.07 -1.45
CA SER A 130 1.99 -23.19 -2.92
C SER A 130 2.84 -22.14 -3.65
N LYS A 131 3.24 -21.07 -2.95
CA LYS A 131 4.07 -20.01 -3.53
C LYS A 131 5.55 -20.33 -3.58
N GLU A 132 5.98 -21.35 -2.84
CA GLU A 132 7.39 -21.74 -2.74
C GLU A 132 8.32 -20.54 -2.47
N ALA A 133 7.81 -19.52 -1.77
CA ALA A 133 8.55 -18.30 -1.51
C ALA A 133 9.75 -18.57 -0.59
N ASP A 134 10.82 -17.83 -0.81
CA ASP A 134 11.99 -17.88 0.06
C ASP A 134 11.82 -16.99 1.28
N LEU A 135 11.14 -15.85 1.10
CA LEU A 135 10.79 -14.89 2.16
C LEU A 135 9.27 -14.63 2.16
N ILE A 136 8.65 -14.68 3.33
CA ILE A 136 7.23 -14.33 3.50
C ILE A 136 7.08 -13.29 4.60
N CYS A 137 6.46 -12.15 4.27
CA CYS A 137 6.11 -11.06 5.16
C CYS A 137 4.59 -11.07 5.41
N LEU A 138 4.13 -11.46 6.61
CA LEU A 138 2.72 -11.40 6.98
C LEU A 138 2.44 -10.19 7.85
N GLN A 139 1.25 -9.59 7.71
CA GLN A 139 0.71 -8.54 8.59
C GLN A 139 -0.61 -8.99 9.22
N GLU A 140 -0.99 -8.37 10.34
CA GLU A 140 -2.19 -8.72 11.12
C GLU A 140 -2.27 -10.20 11.56
N VAL A 141 -1.15 -10.78 11.99
CA VAL A 141 -1.15 -12.10 12.61
C VAL A 141 -1.42 -11.97 14.10
N THR A 142 -2.37 -12.77 14.62
CA THR A 142 -2.67 -12.81 16.05
C THR A 142 -1.68 -13.72 16.77
N THR A 143 -0.66 -13.14 17.41
CA THR A 143 0.41 -13.90 18.08
C THR A 143 0.25 -14.00 19.62
N SER A 144 -0.73 -13.31 20.20
CA SER A 144 -1.03 -13.28 21.65
C SER A 144 -2.48 -13.68 21.98
N GLY A 145 -2.75 -14.08 23.23
CA GLY A 145 -4.08 -14.53 23.70
C GLY A 145 -4.26 -16.06 23.70
N GLN A 146 -5.46 -16.58 23.98
CA GLN A 146 -5.72 -18.04 23.95
C GLN A 146 -5.68 -18.63 22.52
N ARG A 147 -5.85 -17.80 21.48
CA ARG A 147 -5.83 -18.17 20.05
C ARG A 147 -4.44 -17.99 19.41
N ARG A 148 -3.36 -18.38 20.11
CA ARG A 148 -1.99 -18.15 19.63
C ARG A 148 -1.74 -18.91 18.33
N PHE A 149 -1.14 -18.22 17.37
CA PHE A 149 -0.59 -18.73 16.11
C PHE A 149 0.45 -19.89 16.25
N THR A 150 0.73 -20.40 17.45
CA THR A 150 1.84 -21.34 17.76
C THR A 150 1.83 -22.63 16.92
N GLN A 151 0.68 -23.26 16.68
CA GLN A 151 0.61 -24.48 15.85
C GLN A 151 0.79 -24.21 14.34
N GLN A 152 0.36 -23.04 13.87
CA GLN A 152 0.51 -22.65 12.47
C GLN A 152 1.96 -22.26 12.16
N LYS A 153 2.71 -21.73 13.16
CA LYS A 153 4.18 -21.61 13.07
C LYS A 153 4.82 -22.94 12.73
N SER A 154 4.43 -24.02 13.41
CA SER A 154 5.00 -25.35 13.18
C SER A 154 4.58 -25.96 11.85
N LYS A 155 3.32 -25.81 11.43
CA LYS A 155 2.82 -26.42 10.18
C LYS A 155 3.44 -25.80 8.93
N LEU A 156 3.48 -24.46 8.86
CA LEU A 156 4.15 -23.80 7.74
C LEU A 156 5.65 -24.13 7.74
N SER A 157 6.30 -24.12 8.90
CA SER A 157 7.74 -24.36 8.97
C SER A 157 8.15 -25.79 8.64
N HIS A 158 7.36 -26.78 9.07
CA HIS A 158 7.65 -28.20 8.88
C HIS A 158 7.51 -28.62 7.42
N ASP A 159 6.45 -28.17 6.72
CA ASP A 159 6.09 -28.71 5.41
C ASP A 159 6.72 -27.95 4.24
N SER A 160 7.16 -26.69 4.45
CA SER A 160 7.71 -25.84 3.37
C SER A 160 9.22 -25.58 3.47
N GLY A 161 9.87 -26.05 4.53
CA GLY A 161 11.28 -25.74 4.82
C GLY A 161 11.53 -24.29 5.27
N LEU A 162 10.49 -23.45 5.36
CA LEU A 162 10.58 -22.09 5.90
C LEU A 162 10.87 -22.13 7.40
N LYS A 163 11.76 -21.27 7.88
CA LYS A 163 11.95 -21.04 9.31
C LYS A 163 11.17 -19.81 9.73
N PHE A 164 10.47 -19.92 10.85
CA PHE A 164 9.87 -18.77 11.52
C PHE A 164 10.97 -17.76 11.88
N VAL A 165 10.87 -16.53 11.36
CA VAL A 165 11.94 -15.52 11.50
C VAL A 165 11.75 -14.67 12.73
N HIS A 166 10.63 -13.97 12.77
CA HIS A 166 10.35 -12.99 13.82
C HIS A 166 8.84 -12.83 13.96
N ALA A 167 8.37 -12.75 15.19
CA ALA A 167 7.07 -12.17 15.48
C ALA A 167 7.23 -11.21 16.63
N SER A 168 6.49 -10.12 16.53
CA SER A 168 6.33 -9.20 17.64
C SER A 168 5.76 -9.91 18.87
N LYS A 169 6.27 -9.50 20.04
CA LYS A 169 5.77 -9.95 21.35
C LYS A 169 4.36 -9.43 21.66
N THR A 170 3.91 -8.39 20.95
CA THR A 170 2.62 -7.69 21.18
C THR A 170 1.54 -8.01 20.14
N GLY A 171 1.79 -8.93 19.20
CA GLY A 171 0.90 -9.16 18.04
C GLY A 171 1.38 -8.42 16.80
N GLY A 172 0.87 -8.80 15.62
CA GLY A 172 1.06 -8.03 14.38
C GLY A 172 1.91 -8.76 13.33
N PRO A 173 2.89 -8.09 12.70
CA PRO A 173 3.62 -8.67 11.58
C PRO A 173 4.45 -9.90 11.98
N VAL A 174 4.66 -10.79 11.02
CA VAL A 174 5.45 -12.02 11.14
C VAL A 174 6.25 -12.24 9.88
N SER A 175 7.52 -12.61 10.00
CA SER A 175 8.38 -12.94 8.86
C SER A 175 8.74 -14.43 8.85
N TYR A 176 8.91 -15.01 7.66
CA TYR A 176 9.47 -16.35 7.41
C TYR A 176 10.60 -16.26 6.39
N SER A 177 11.58 -17.15 6.53
CA SER A 177 12.72 -17.21 5.63
C SER A 177 13.22 -18.64 5.50
N ARG A 178 13.63 -19.04 4.28
CA ARG A 178 14.41 -20.27 4.06
C ARG A 178 15.87 -20.12 4.49
N TYR A 179 16.34 -18.88 4.64
CA TYR A 179 17.73 -18.56 4.91
C TYR A 179 18.00 -18.39 6.42
N PRO A 180 19.25 -18.59 6.87
CA PRO A 180 19.65 -18.32 8.25
C PRO A 180 19.43 -16.86 8.65
N ILE A 181 18.95 -16.66 9.88
CA ILE A 181 18.71 -15.34 10.46
C ILE A 181 19.90 -15.01 11.36
N ILE A 182 20.58 -13.91 11.05
CA ILE A 182 21.77 -13.43 11.76
C ILE A 182 21.35 -12.55 12.94
N ALA A 183 20.42 -11.62 12.71
CA ALA A 183 19.94 -10.68 13.72
C ALA A 183 18.46 -10.35 13.49
N LYS A 184 17.80 -9.91 14.56
CA LYS A 184 16.40 -9.46 14.54
C LYS A 184 16.22 -8.25 15.44
N ASP A 185 15.37 -7.34 15.01
CA ASP A 185 14.99 -6.16 15.79
C ASP A 185 13.55 -5.76 15.44
N GLU A 186 12.96 -4.86 16.22
CA GLU A 186 11.62 -4.32 15.98
C GLU A 186 11.50 -2.88 16.45
N VAL A 187 10.80 -2.07 15.65
CA VAL A 187 10.53 -0.66 15.97
C VAL A 187 9.06 -0.50 16.30
N HIS A 188 8.80 -0.11 17.55
CA HIS A 188 7.48 0.24 18.06
C HIS A 188 7.28 1.75 18.02
N PHE A 189 6.05 2.17 17.75
CA PHE A 189 5.68 3.58 17.69
C PHE A 189 4.74 3.91 18.85
N GLU A 190 4.93 5.09 19.45
CA GLU A 190 4.11 5.53 20.56
C GLU A 190 2.63 5.59 20.16
N ASN A 191 1.75 5.04 21.01
CA ASN A 191 0.29 5.00 20.79
C ASN A 191 -0.14 4.27 19.49
N SER A 192 0.68 3.33 19.00
CA SER A 192 0.36 2.52 17.83
C SER A 192 0.64 1.04 18.06
N ALA A 193 -0.24 0.20 17.52
CA ALA A 193 -0.01 -1.24 17.41
C ALA A 193 0.73 -1.61 16.10
N ASN A 194 0.93 -0.63 15.22
CA ASN A 194 1.69 -0.75 13.99
C ASN A 194 3.18 -0.66 14.29
N MET A 195 3.99 -1.37 13.50
CA MET A 195 5.42 -1.55 13.76
C MET A 195 6.16 -1.99 12.50
N ILE A 196 7.49 -1.98 12.61
CA ILE A 196 8.41 -2.47 11.60
C ILE A 196 9.24 -3.59 12.21
N LEU A 197 9.24 -4.76 11.59
CA LEU A 197 10.16 -5.84 11.95
C LEU A 197 11.40 -5.76 11.07
N ILE A 198 12.56 -5.97 11.68
CA ILE A 198 13.86 -5.96 11.02
C ILE A 198 14.47 -7.35 11.17
N SER A 199 14.98 -7.91 10.07
CA SER A 199 15.66 -9.21 10.10
C SER A 199 16.83 -9.20 9.14
N ASP A 200 18.02 -9.50 9.67
CA ASP A 200 19.23 -9.66 8.87
C ASP A 200 19.37 -11.13 8.48
N LEU A 201 19.42 -11.41 7.18
CA LEU A 201 19.38 -12.75 6.60
C LEU A 201 20.68 -13.04 5.85
N LEU A 202 21.22 -14.26 6.02
CA LEU A 202 22.38 -14.74 5.28
C LEU A 202 21.96 -15.37 3.96
N ILE A 203 22.14 -14.66 2.85
CA ILE A 203 21.73 -15.10 1.51
C ILE A 203 22.97 -15.09 0.61
N ASP A 204 23.33 -16.24 0.04
CA ASP A 204 24.50 -16.40 -0.84
C ASP A 204 25.82 -15.80 -0.29
N GLN A 205 26.07 -16.03 1.01
CA GLN A 205 27.23 -15.52 1.77
C GLN A 205 27.25 -14.00 2.02
N ASP A 206 26.19 -13.29 1.65
CA ASP A 206 26.01 -11.86 1.91
C ASP A 206 24.87 -11.65 2.93
N THR A 207 24.85 -10.49 3.58
CA THR A 207 23.77 -10.12 4.48
C THR A 207 22.77 -9.23 3.77
N ILE A 208 21.49 -9.61 3.80
CA ILE A 208 20.38 -8.81 3.29
C ILE A 208 19.46 -8.47 4.46
N ARG A 209 19.09 -7.20 4.59
CA ARG A 209 18.17 -6.73 5.62
C ARG A 209 16.74 -6.69 5.10
N LEU A 210 15.85 -7.41 5.76
CA LEU A 210 14.42 -7.44 5.49
C LEU A 210 13.68 -6.55 6.49
N PHE A 211 12.89 -5.61 5.96
CA PHE A 211 11.93 -4.81 6.71
C PHE A 211 10.51 -5.30 6.39
N ASN A 212 9.82 -5.88 7.38
CA ASN A 212 8.39 -6.19 7.28
C ASN A 212 7.58 -5.11 8.00
N CYS A 213 6.88 -4.29 7.21
CA CYS A 213 6.20 -3.10 7.68
C CYS A 213 4.69 -3.32 7.75
N HIS A 214 4.07 -2.86 8.82
CA HIS A 214 2.63 -2.64 8.85
C HIS A 214 2.40 -1.26 9.43
N LEU A 215 2.16 -0.26 8.58
CA LEU A 215 2.02 1.14 8.97
C LEU A 215 0.58 1.50 9.35
N GLU A 216 0.41 2.62 10.04
CA GLU A 216 -0.85 3.07 10.65
C GLU A 216 -2.02 3.10 9.66
N SER A 217 -3.07 2.34 9.96
CA SER A 217 -4.31 2.35 9.18
C SER A 217 -5.23 3.50 9.60
N TYR A 218 -6.33 3.71 8.89
CA TYR A 218 -7.35 4.67 9.30
C TYR A 218 -8.16 4.24 10.54
N ARG A 219 -7.98 2.98 11.00
CA ARG A 219 -8.72 2.36 12.12
C ARG A 219 -10.24 2.58 12.03
N PHE A 220 -10.79 2.50 10.82
CA PHE A 220 -12.23 2.57 10.64
C PHE A 220 -12.87 1.25 11.08
N THR A 221 -13.87 1.36 11.95
CA THR A 221 -14.73 0.24 12.29
C THR A 221 -15.76 0.02 11.20
N ASP A 222 -16.26 -1.21 11.10
CA ASP A 222 -17.35 -1.56 10.19
C ASP A 222 -18.59 -0.69 10.36
N ALA A 223 -18.91 -0.31 11.60
CA ALA A 223 -20.02 0.58 11.91
C ALA A 223 -19.77 2.01 11.40
N GLU A 224 -18.55 2.53 11.55
CA GLU A 224 -18.18 3.85 11.03
C GLU A 224 -18.26 3.91 9.50
N ILE A 225 -17.76 2.87 8.81
CA ILE A 225 -17.84 2.80 7.34
C ILE A 225 -19.30 2.79 6.88
N ARG A 226 -20.14 1.91 7.44
CA ARG A 226 -21.58 1.86 7.11
C ARG A 226 -22.32 3.14 7.47
N SER A 227 -21.87 3.86 8.49
CA SER A 227 -22.49 5.13 8.87
C SER A 227 -22.34 6.20 7.79
N LEU A 228 -21.32 6.10 6.92
CA LEU A 228 -21.14 7.01 5.78
C LEU A 228 -22.18 6.75 4.68
N ASP A 229 -22.70 5.53 4.55
CA ASP A 229 -23.79 5.23 3.61
C ASP A 229 -25.12 5.89 4.00
N SER A 230 -25.25 6.28 5.27
CA SER A 230 -26.44 6.94 5.84
C SER A 230 -26.42 8.47 5.75
N LEU A 231 -25.44 9.07 5.06
CA LEU A 231 -25.35 10.51 4.89
C LEU A 231 -26.55 11.02 4.08
N SER A 232 -27.30 11.97 4.64
CA SER A 232 -28.45 12.59 3.99
C SER A 232 -28.46 14.10 4.17
N PHE A 233 -29.06 14.80 3.19
CA PHE A 233 -29.27 16.24 3.26
C PHE A 233 -30.30 16.61 4.34
N ASP A 234 -31.29 15.77 4.58
CA ASP A 234 -32.34 15.98 5.58
C ASP A 234 -31.81 15.97 7.02
N LYS A 235 -30.65 15.33 7.25
CA LYS A 235 -29.97 15.26 8.55
C LYS A 235 -28.63 16.00 8.53
N GLN A 236 -28.64 17.24 8.01
CA GLN A 236 -27.44 18.01 7.73
C GLN A 236 -26.45 18.08 8.91
N GLU A 237 -26.92 18.34 10.13
CA GLU A 237 -26.04 18.46 11.30
C GLU A 237 -25.36 17.14 11.66
N GLU A 238 -26.11 16.03 11.67
CA GLU A 238 -25.59 14.69 11.94
C GLU A 238 -24.57 14.28 10.86
N SER A 239 -24.92 14.50 9.59
CA SER A 239 -24.06 14.25 8.43
C SER A 239 -22.74 15.04 8.53
N LEU A 240 -22.80 16.33 8.89
CA LEU A 240 -21.61 17.16 9.09
C LEU A 240 -20.73 16.68 10.25
N ARG A 241 -21.32 16.23 11.36
CA ARG A 241 -20.57 15.66 12.49
C ARG A 241 -19.83 14.38 12.07
N LYS A 242 -20.48 13.48 11.33
CA LYS A 242 -19.87 12.26 10.79
C LYS A 242 -18.69 12.59 9.86
N VAL A 243 -18.88 13.51 8.91
CA VAL A 243 -17.83 13.93 7.97
C VAL A 243 -16.63 14.54 8.71
N ARG A 244 -16.86 15.41 9.70
CA ARG A 244 -15.77 16.00 10.50
C ARG A 244 -15.01 14.95 11.29
N TYR A 245 -15.71 14.00 11.90
CA TYR A 245 -15.08 12.91 12.65
C TYR A 245 -14.23 12.00 11.74
N THR A 246 -14.78 11.57 10.59
CA THR A 246 -14.04 10.81 9.58
C THR A 246 -12.81 11.58 9.08
N GLY A 247 -12.97 12.87 8.77
CA GLY A 247 -11.85 13.73 8.38
C GLY A 247 -10.78 13.84 9.47
N SER A 248 -11.17 13.92 10.75
CA SER A 248 -10.23 13.93 11.87
C SER A 248 -9.44 12.62 11.98
N LYS A 249 -10.10 11.45 11.81
CA LYS A 249 -9.42 10.15 11.79
C LYS A 249 -8.41 10.04 10.65
N LEU A 250 -8.83 10.41 9.43
CA LEU A 250 -7.95 10.43 8.26
C LEU A 250 -6.72 11.31 8.52
N LYS A 251 -6.93 12.53 9.02
CA LYS A 251 -5.85 13.46 9.38
C LYS A 251 -4.87 12.84 10.39
N GLN A 252 -5.38 12.25 11.47
CA GLN A 252 -4.55 11.63 12.50
C GLN A 252 -3.70 10.49 11.92
N ALA A 253 -4.31 9.62 11.09
CA ALA A 253 -3.61 8.54 10.43
C ALA A 253 -2.55 9.04 9.43
N PHE A 254 -2.83 10.09 8.65
CA PHE A 254 -1.83 10.70 7.76
C PHE A 254 -0.60 11.20 8.54
N ILE A 255 -0.82 11.91 9.65
CA ILE A 255 0.27 12.44 10.47
C ILE A 255 1.06 11.30 11.12
N LYS A 256 0.38 10.30 11.69
CA LYS A 256 1.06 9.18 12.35
C LYS A 256 1.85 8.32 11.37
N ARG A 257 1.32 8.06 10.17
CA ARG A 257 2.07 7.36 9.10
C ARG A 257 3.30 8.12 8.64
N THR A 258 3.26 9.45 8.67
CA THR A 258 4.41 10.29 8.33
C THR A 258 5.60 9.98 9.26
N GLU A 259 5.35 9.97 10.57
CA GLU A 259 6.36 9.61 11.60
C GLU A 259 6.96 8.22 11.32
N GLN A 260 6.11 7.26 10.99
CA GLN A 260 6.53 5.88 10.74
C GLN A 260 7.32 5.72 9.43
N ALA A 261 6.91 6.40 8.36
CA ALA A 261 7.60 6.38 7.07
C ALA A 261 8.95 7.08 7.14
N GLU A 262 9.07 8.16 7.91
CA GLU A 262 10.34 8.84 8.16
C GLU A 262 11.30 7.97 8.97
N ALA A 263 10.80 7.29 10.01
CA ALA A 263 11.59 6.32 10.78
C ALA A 263 12.06 5.15 9.89
N LEU A 264 11.17 4.58 9.07
CA LEU A 264 11.52 3.54 8.10
C LEU A 264 12.61 4.01 7.14
N HIS A 265 12.45 5.19 6.57
CA HIS A 265 13.44 5.76 5.66
C HIS A 265 14.81 5.92 6.33
N GLN A 266 14.85 6.42 7.57
CA GLN A 266 16.09 6.55 8.32
C GLN A 266 16.76 5.19 8.56
N LEU A 267 16.00 4.17 8.96
CA LEU A 267 16.51 2.80 9.14
C LEU A 267 17.06 2.19 7.85
N VAL A 268 16.42 2.49 6.72
CA VAL A 268 16.88 2.09 5.37
C VAL A 268 18.21 2.77 5.04
N GLN A 269 18.35 4.07 5.29
CA GLN A 269 19.58 4.83 5.03
C GLN A 269 20.74 4.40 5.94
N ASP A 270 20.45 4.09 7.20
CA ASP A 270 21.45 3.66 8.19
C ASP A 270 21.84 2.18 8.04
N SER A 271 21.16 1.43 7.16
CA SER A 271 21.47 0.02 6.92
C SER A 271 22.84 -0.13 6.25
N PRO A 272 23.78 -0.92 6.81
CA PRO A 272 25.05 -1.23 6.15
C PRO A 272 24.88 -2.29 5.04
N TYR A 273 23.68 -2.88 4.93
CA TYR A 273 23.37 -3.99 4.03
C TYR A 273 22.37 -3.56 2.95
N ALA A 274 22.34 -4.30 1.84
CA ALA A 274 21.25 -4.21 0.88
C ALA A 274 19.92 -4.55 1.55
N VAL A 275 18.87 -3.81 1.21
CA VAL A 275 17.58 -3.89 1.90
C VAL A 275 16.47 -4.38 0.98
N ILE A 276 15.51 -5.04 1.60
CA ILE A 276 14.19 -5.35 1.05
C ILE A 276 13.17 -4.80 2.04
N VAL A 277 12.23 -4.00 1.57
CA VAL A 277 11.13 -3.44 2.36
C VAL A 277 9.82 -3.95 1.80
N CYS A 278 9.11 -4.78 2.57
CA CYS A 278 7.83 -5.37 2.20
C CYS A 278 6.76 -4.98 3.22
N GLY A 279 5.50 -4.90 2.80
CA GLY A 279 4.37 -4.88 3.72
C GLY A 279 3.24 -3.93 3.34
N ASP A 280 2.32 -3.78 4.29
CA ASP A 280 1.15 -2.92 4.19
C ASP A 280 1.49 -1.52 4.72
N PHE A 281 1.58 -0.55 3.81
CA PHE A 281 1.87 0.84 4.16
C PHE A 281 0.58 1.61 4.46
N ASN A 282 -0.57 0.99 4.25
CA ASN A 282 -1.92 1.55 4.34
C ASN A 282 -2.18 2.76 3.42
N ASP A 283 -1.19 3.23 2.64
CA ASP A 283 -1.24 4.48 1.89
C ASP A 283 -1.06 4.26 0.38
N THR A 284 -1.66 5.14 -0.40
CA THR A 284 -1.67 5.02 -1.86
C THR A 284 -0.35 5.52 -2.48
N PRO A 285 -0.06 5.20 -3.75
CA PRO A 285 1.20 5.65 -4.36
C PRO A 285 1.35 7.18 -4.48
N VAL A 286 0.26 7.95 -4.46
CA VAL A 286 0.32 9.43 -4.41
C VAL A 286 0.22 9.92 -2.96
N SER A 287 1.18 9.49 -2.15
CA SER A 287 1.27 9.86 -0.73
C SER A 287 2.71 10.17 -0.31
N TYR A 288 2.84 11.00 0.72
CA TYR A 288 4.13 11.26 1.36
C TYR A 288 4.71 9.98 1.97
N THR A 289 3.86 9.13 2.58
CA THR A 289 4.23 7.83 3.16
C THR A 289 4.97 6.97 2.14
N TYR A 290 4.37 6.75 0.96
CA TYR A 290 5.00 5.98 -0.11
C TYR A 290 6.26 6.67 -0.62
N SER A 291 6.18 7.97 -0.95
CA SER A 291 7.32 8.70 -1.50
C SER A 291 8.53 8.70 -0.58
N LYS A 292 8.30 8.73 0.75
CA LYS A 292 9.38 8.75 1.73
C LYS A 292 9.97 7.36 1.94
N ALA A 293 9.12 6.34 2.06
CA ALA A 293 9.56 4.96 2.23
C ALA A 293 10.30 4.42 0.99
N ALA A 294 9.89 4.81 -0.22
CA ALA A 294 10.52 4.38 -1.49
C ALA A 294 11.76 5.20 -1.88
N GLN A 295 12.12 6.24 -1.12
CA GLN A 295 13.24 7.10 -1.46
C GLN A 295 14.57 6.32 -1.45
N GLY A 296 15.21 6.22 -2.62
CA GLY A 296 16.46 5.46 -2.80
C GLY A 296 16.25 3.96 -3.04
N LEU A 297 15.01 3.51 -3.16
CA LEU A 297 14.62 2.13 -3.45
C LEU A 297 13.88 2.03 -4.78
N GLU A 298 13.80 0.82 -5.29
CA GLU A 298 13.08 0.44 -6.50
C GLU A 298 11.76 -0.26 -6.12
N ASP A 299 10.65 0.06 -6.79
CA ASP A 299 9.34 -0.58 -6.56
C ASP A 299 9.13 -1.76 -7.54
N ALA A 300 8.98 -2.96 -6.98
CA ALA A 300 8.88 -4.18 -7.77
C ALA A 300 7.65 -4.21 -8.70
N PHE A 301 6.54 -3.56 -8.34
CA PHE A 301 5.39 -3.44 -9.23
C PHE A 301 5.68 -2.48 -10.38
N VAL A 302 6.30 -1.34 -10.10
CA VAL A 302 6.63 -0.36 -11.15
C VAL A 302 7.59 -0.98 -12.16
N ASN A 303 8.52 -1.81 -11.69
CA ASN A 303 9.54 -2.41 -12.52
C ASN A 303 9.10 -3.71 -13.23
N SER A 304 8.17 -4.48 -12.64
CA SER A 304 7.83 -5.81 -13.16
C SER A 304 6.36 -6.23 -13.05
N GLY A 305 5.47 -5.33 -12.63
CA GLY A 305 4.03 -5.58 -12.55
C GLY A 305 3.34 -5.48 -13.91
N SER A 306 2.10 -5.94 -13.97
CA SER A 306 1.24 -5.83 -15.14
C SER A 306 -0.20 -5.54 -14.72
N GLY A 307 -0.90 -4.69 -15.47
CA GLY A 307 -2.27 -4.27 -15.18
C GLY A 307 -2.38 -3.33 -14.00
N ILE A 308 -3.53 -3.35 -13.32
CA ILE A 308 -3.83 -2.49 -12.16
C ILE A 308 -3.29 -3.13 -10.89
N GLY A 309 -2.46 -2.40 -10.14
CA GLY A 309 -1.76 -2.89 -8.96
C GLY A 309 -2.54 -2.86 -7.65
N ASN A 310 -3.87 -2.84 -7.69
CA ASN A 310 -4.71 -2.72 -6.48
C ASN A 310 -4.60 -3.95 -5.58
N THR A 311 -4.38 -3.73 -4.29
CA THR A 311 -4.18 -4.81 -3.30
C THR A 311 -5.29 -4.84 -2.25
N TYR A 312 -5.85 -3.70 -1.87
CA TYR A 312 -6.99 -3.64 -0.96
C TYR A 312 -8.32 -3.88 -1.68
N VAL A 313 -9.15 -4.77 -1.14
CA VAL A 313 -10.48 -5.13 -1.65
C VAL A 313 -11.56 -5.17 -0.56
N GLY A 314 -11.34 -4.46 0.54
CA GLY A 314 -12.34 -4.27 1.58
C GLY A 314 -13.42 -3.24 1.19
N LYS A 315 -13.99 -2.58 2.20
CA LYS A 315 -15.17 -1.71 2.03
C LYS A 315 -14.85 -0.29 1.55
N LEU A 316 -13.60 0.13 1.66
CA LEU A 316 -13.12 1.40 1.11
C LEU A 316 -12.74 1.23 -0.37
N PRO A 317 -12.57 2.33 -1.13
CA PRO A 317 -12.10 2.24 -2.51
C PRO A 317 -10.85 1.37 -2.64
N SER A 318 -10.82 0.56 -3.70
CA SER A 318 -9.73 -0.37 -3.94
C SER A 318 -8.46 0.39 -4.33
N PHE A 319 -7.44 0.28 -3.49
CA PHE A 319 -6.15 0.95 -3.68
C PHE A 319 -5.00 -0.06 -3.65
N ARG A 320 -3.87 0.33 -4.23
CA ARG A 320 -2.58 -0.29 -3.98
C ARG A 320 -2.03 0.28 -2.68
N ILE A 321 -1.89 -0.54 -1.65
CA ILE A 321 -1.36 -0.13 -0.34
C ILE A 321 -0.31 -1.11 0.21
N ASP A 322 -0.13 -2.25 -0.45
CA ASP A 322 0.91 -3.22 -0.15
C ASP A 322 2.06 -3.09 -1.17
N TYR A 323 3.29 -3.07 -0.67
CA TYR A 323 4.48 -2.80 -1.48
C TYR A 323 5.59 -3.82 -1.24
N ILE A 324 6.38 -4.06 -2.29
CA ILE A 324 7.71 -4.69 -2.20
C ILE A 324 8.68 -3.71 -2.86
N LEU A 325 9.56 -3.13 -2.04
CA LEU A 325 10.61 -2.21 -2.42
C LEU A 325 11.96 -2.87 -2.16
N HIS A 326 12.97 -2.55 -2.96
CA HIS A 326 14.30 -3.17 -2.80
C HIS A 326 15.44 -2.21 -3.15
N SER A 327 16.63 -2.49 -2.64
CA SER A 327 17.84 -1.75 -3.03
C SER A 327 18.12 -1.88 -4.54
N PRO A 328 18.75 -0.88 -5.18
CA PRO A 328 19.07 -0.90 -6.62
C PRO A 328 20.01 -2.01 -7.07
N VAL A 329 20.66 -2.71 -6.14
CA VAL A 329 21.49 -3.89 -6.43
C VAL A 329 20.67 -5.10 -6.89
N PHE A 330 19.35 -5.07 -6.71
CA PHE A 330 18.43 -6.09 -7.21
C PHE A 330 17.67 -5.61 -8.46
N GLU A 331 17.20 -6.56 -9.24
CA GLU A 331 16.16 -6.39 -10.26
C GLU A 331 14.96 -7.25 -9.88
N SER A 332 13.77 -6.67 -10.01
CA SER A 332 12.51 -7.37 -9.80
C SER A 332 11.95 -7.95 -11.09
N TYR A 333 11.37 -9.14 -11.00
CA TYR A 333 10.66 -9.82 -12.06
C TYR A 333 9.39 -10.48 -11.52
N ASN A 334 8.50 -10.88 -12.42
CA ASN A 334 7.34 -11.72 -12.13
C ASN A 334 6.44 -11.13 -11.02
N PHE A 335 6.31 -9.80 -10.92
CA PHE A 335 5.48 -9.21 -9.87
C PHE A 335 4.02 -9.59 -10.08
N LYS A 336 3.40 -10.17 -9.06
CA LYS A 336 2.02 -10.64 -9.09
C LYS A 336 1.22 -10.07 -7.92
N VAL A 337 -0.02 -9.72 -8.22
CA VAL A 337 -1.09 -9.55 -7.24
C VAL A 337 -2.01 -10.76 -7.39
N ASP A 338 -1.94 -11.73 -6.49
CA ASP A 338 -2.77 -12.92 -6.59
C ASP A 338 -4.18 -12.61 -6.08
N ARG A 339 -5.19 -12.71 -6.94
CA ARG A 339 -6.58 -12.34 -6.63
C ARG A 339 -7.33 -13.43 -5.85
N VAL A 340 -6.74 -13.91 -4.75
CA VAL A 340 -7.37 -14.82 -3.80
C VAL A 340 -8.15 -14.05 -2.74
N VAL A 341 -9.32 -14.54 -2.32
CA VAL A 341 -10.22 -13.81 -1.41
C VAL A 341 -10.25 -14.49 -0.04
N PHE A 342 -9.10 -14.50 0.64
CA PHE A 342 -8.99 -15.01 2.01
C PHE A 342 -8.86 -13.89 3.06
N SER A 343 -8.50 -12.69 2.60
CA SER A 343 -8.35 -11.45 3.37
C SER A 343 -9.04 -10.32 2.59
N ASP A 344 -9.17 -9.14 3.18
CA ASP A 344 -9.48 -7.90 2.45
C ASP A 344 -8.27 -7.28 1.75
N HIS A 345 -7.13 -7.96 1.79
CA HIS A 345 -5.97 -7.68 0.94
C HIS A 345 -5.73 -8.85 -0.03
N TYR A 346 -5.17 -8.51 -1.19
CA TYR A 346 -4.55 -9.48 -2.08
C TYR A 346 -3.07 -9.62 -1.73
N PRO A 347 -2.56 -10.85 -1.61
CA PRO A 347 -1.13 -11.08 -1.47
C PRO A 347 -0.37 -10.63 -2.72
N ILE A 348 0.82 -10.07 -2.48
CA ILE A 348 1.76 -9.66 -3.52
C ILE A 348 3.00 -10.52 -3.48
N SER A 349 3.62 -10.74 -4.64
CA SER A 349 4.89 -11.45 -4.74
C SER A 349 5.73 -10.95 -5.90
N CYS A 350 7.05 -11.18 -5.84
CA CYS A 350 7.97 -10.98 -6.95
C CYS A 350 9.22 -11.86 -6.79
N THR A 351 9.98 -11.99 -7.86
CA THR A 351 11.31 -12.60 -7.88
C THR A 351 12.35 -11.49 -7.92
N LEU A 352 13.28 -11.46 -6.97
CA LEU A 352 14.43 -10.56 -6.98
C LEU A 352 15.69 -11.30 -7.43
N LYS A 353 16.46 -10.67 -8.31
CA LYS A 353 17.78 -11.15 -8.73
C LYS A 353 18.83 -10.09 -8.44
N LYS A 354 19.93 -10.48 -7.82
CA LYS A 354 21.07 -9.57 -7.62
C LYS A 354 21.70 -9.30 -8.98
N LYS A 355 21.91 -8.03 -9.32
CA LYS A 355 22.60 -7.64 -10.56
C LYS A 355 24.01 -8.19 -10.53
N ILE A 356 24.44 -8.79 -11.64
CA ILE A 356 25.85 -9.12 -11.86
C ILE A 356 26.56 -7.77 -12.06
N GLN A 357 27.48 -7.44 -11.16
CA GLN A 357 28.33 -6.23 -11.28
C GLN A 357 29.47 -6.47 -12.25
#